data_AF-A0A846YB20-F1
#
_entry.id   AF-A0A846YB20-F1
#
_cell.length_a   1.000
_cell.length_b   1.000
_cell.length_c   1.000
_cell.angle_alpha   90.00
_cell.angle_beta   90.00
_cell.angle_gamma   90.00
#
_symmetry.space_group_name_H-M   'P 1'
#
loop_
_entity.id
_entity.type
_entity.pdbx_description
1 polymer ?
#
loop_
_entity_poly.entity_id
_entity_poly.type
_entity_poly.pdbx_seq_one_letter_code
_entity_poly.pdbx_strand_id
1 'polypeptide(L)'
;MERQWALTGLELVLLWEDLREVSLPAPFTFLSDIDSAVESEREIHSTREHLRQVGDYGLDDVLDVVVKPDLRMILHAWDPRSPEDPSTHIRLHVARRSGRTYLLEQLPGRTVQHSGGFIITETGYLTVADQMVQRLPAREGGRLSEIPLSSRDSPGDDRRRVLVREENDDVGLRRGAELLQLPHSFTGYVEVGQGVTPLGPRYRVWRTFWVFDVIGDGRYVVSPEGFATGADSQKFADRINHAAAEVIAAIKEQRRRL
;
A
#
# COMPACT_ATOMS: atom_id res chain seq x y z
N MET A 1 -18.42 12.97 10.73
CA MET A 1 -17.40 13.85 10.13
C MET A 1 -16.07 13.15 10.32
N GLU A 2 -15.40 12.76 9.24
CA GLU A 2 -14.09 12.11 9.30
C GLU A 2 -13.05 13.15 9.75
N ARG A 3 -12.18 12.81 10.70
CA ARG A 3 -11.09 13.70 11.10
C ARG A 3 -9.94 13.53 10.13
N GLN A 4 -9.30 14.64 9.80
CA GLN A 4 -8.20 14.66 8.85
C GLN A 4 -7.07 15.54 9.38
N TRP A 5 -5.83 15.09 9.21
CA TRP A 5 -4.61 15.82 9.51
C TRP A 5 -3.79 15.94 8.23
N ALA A 6 -3.20 17.12 8.02
CA ALA A 6 -2.26 17.38 6.94
C ALA A 6 -0.90 17.67 7.57
N LEU A 7 0.13 16.99 7.08
CA LEU A 7 1.50 17.15 7.55
C LEU A 7 2.41 17.45 6.36
N THR A 8 3.42 18.28 6.58
CA THR A 8 4.55 18.38 5.64
C THR A 8 5.40 17.11 5.70
N GLY A 9 6.31 16.96 4.74
CA GLY A 9 7.23 15.83 4.73
C GLY A 9 8.13 15.79 5.98
N LEU A 10 8.67 16.94 6.37
CA LEU A 10 9.55 17.06 7.53
C LEU A 10 8.79 16.85 8.84
N GLU A 11 7.55 17.33 8.95
CA GLU A 11 6.70 17.09 10.13
C GLU A 11 6.49 15.60 10.39
N LEU A 12 6.11 14.82 9.36
CA LEU A 12 5.92 13.38 9.54
C LEU A 12 7.23 12.70 9.95
N VAL A 13 8.37 13.06 9.35
CA VAL A 13 9.68 12.49 9.70
C VAL A 13 10.04 12.75 11.15
N LEU A 14 9.90 13.99 11.62
CA LEU A 14 10.23 14.34 13.01
C LEU A 14 9.31 13.63 14.01
N LEU A 15 8.02 13.52 13.69
CA LEU A 15 7.07 12.74 14.49
C LEU A 15 7.46 11.25 14.52
N TRP A 16 7.95 10.71 13.41
CA TRP A 16 8.42 9.32 13.32
C TRP A 16 9.71 9.08 14.13
N GLU A 17 10.64 10.03 14.10
CA GLU A 17 11.86 10.01 14.90
C GLU A 17 11.56 10.06 16.40
N ASP A 18 10.61 10.90 16.82
CA ASP A 18 10.19 11.00 18.21
C ASP A 18 9.54 9.69 18.72
N LEU A 19 8.92 8.91 17.82
CA LEU A 19 8.43 7.55 18.08
C LEU A 19 9.52 6.47 18.08
N ARG A 20 10.77 6.86 17.79
CA ARG A 20 11.97 5.99 17.68
C ARG A 20 11.89 4.97 16.56
N GLU A 21 11.14 5.26 15.51
CA GLU A 21 11.06 4.43 14.32
C GLU A 21 12.20 4.78 13.35
N VAL A 22 12.84 3.76 12.77
CA VAL A 22 14.06 3.91 11.94
C VAL A 22 13.74 4.38 10.52
N SER A 23 12.53 4.11 10.03
CA SER A 23 12.12 4.45 8.68
C SER A 23 10.63 4.77 8.64
N LEU A 24 10.25 5.67 7.73
CA LEU A 24 8.85 5.93 7.42
C LEU A 24 8.11 4.62 7.07
N PRO A 25 6.79 4.54 7.34
CA PRO A 25 6.04 3.35 7.05
C PRO A 25 5.96 3.18 5.53
N ALA A 26 6.24 1.97 5.04
CA ALA A 26 6.10 1.67 3.63
C ALA A 26 4.66 1.99 3.15
N PRO A 27 4.46 2.55 1.96
CA PRO A 27 5.43 2.73 0.88
C PRO A 27 6.04 4.13 0.85
N PHE A 28 6.02 4.86 1.97
CA PHE A 28 6.36 6.27 1.98
C PHE A 28 7.85 6.55 1.83
N THR A 29 8.13 7.66 1.16
CA THR A 29 9.46 8.17 0.89
C THR A 29 9.55 9.62 1.31
N PHE A 30 10.73 10.02 1.77
CA PHE A 30 11.04 11.41 2.03
C PHE A 30 12.51 11.66 1.70
N LEU A 31 12.75 12.74 0.97
CA LEU A 31 14.06 13.30 0.72
C LEU A 31 13.95 14.80 0.97
N SER A 32 14.86 15.32 1.78
CA SER A 32 14.93 16.75 2.10
C SER A 32 15.69 17.50 1.01
N ASP A 33 15.25 18.72 0.72
CA ASP A 33 15.91 19.69 -0.17
C ASP A 33 16.97 20.53 0.55
N ILE A 34 17.18 20.31 1.84
CA ILE A 34 18.03 21.15 2.68
C ILE A 34 19.49 20.70 2.54
N ASP A 35 20.28 21.50 1.81
CA ASP A 35 21.67 21.18 1.46
C ASP A 35 22.69 21.56 2.57
N SER A 36 22.26 22.29 3.60
CA SER A 36 23.14 22.79 4.68
C SER A 36 22.72 22.25 6.05
N ALA A 37 23.69 21.80 6.85
CA ALA A 37 23.45 21.34 8.22
C ALA A 37 22.83 22.45 9.11
N VAL A 38 23.29 23.70 8.96
CA VAL A 38 22.77 24.84 9.74
C VAL A 38 21.33 25.17 9.36
N GLU A 39 20.99 25.06 8.08
CA GLU A 39 19.63 25.27 7.61
C GLU A 39 18.73 24.12 8.08
N SER A 40 19.23 22.89 8.04
CA SER A 40 18.52 21.71 8.53
C SER A 40 18.19 21.83 10.01
N GLU A 41 19.15 22.23 10.85
CA GLU A 41 18.90 22.47 12.28
C GLU A 41 17.83 23.54 12.54
N ARG A 42 17.86 24.63 11.75
CA ARG A 42 16.85 25.70 11.84
C ARG A 42 15.47 25.23 11.45
N GLU A 43 15.35 24.52 10.33
CA GLU A 43 14.08 23.97 9.84
C GLU A 43 13.51 22.93 10.81
N ILE A 44 14.36 22.04 11.34
CA ILE A 44 13.96 21.07 12.37
C ILE A 44 13.46 21.79 13.62
N HIS A 45 14.17 22.82 14.09
CA HIS A 45 13.77 23.57 15.27
C HIS A 45 12.42 24.27 15.05
N SER A 46 12.28 25.00 13.93
CA SER A 46 11.04 25.67 13.53
C SER A 46 9.86 24.70 13.42
N THR A 47 10.08 23.55 12.78
CA THR A 47 9.06 22.51 12.62
C THR A 47 8.65 21.90 13.95
N ARG A 48 9.60 21.66 14.87
CA ARG A 48 9.28 21.18 16.23
C ARG A 48 8.49 22.19 17.03
N GLU A 49 8.79 23.48 16.93
CA GLU A 49 7.98 24.53 17.57
C GLU A 49 6.57 24.57 16.97
N HIS A 50 6.43 24.45 15.65
CA HIS A 50 5.12 24.36 14.99
C HIS A 50 4.32 23.14 15.48
N LEU A 51 4.92 21.96 15.49
CA LEU A 51 4.27 20.72 15.95
C LEU A 51 3.79 20.83 17.41
N ARG A 52 4.54 21.49 18.29
CA ARG A 52 4.10 21.74 19.68
C ARG A 52 2.89 22.66 19.76
N GLN A 53 2.75 23.61 18.84
CA GLN A 53 1.59 24.50 18.77
C GLN A 53 0.35 23.81 18.18
N VAL A 54 0.56 22.86 17.26
CA VAL A 54 -0.51 22.05 16.66
C VAL A 54 -0.93 20.88 17.57
N GLY A 55 -0.07 20.52 18.52
CA GLY A 55 -0.24 19.44 19.50
C GLY A 55 -1.38 19.67 20.49
N ASP A 56 -2.62 19.50 20.04
CA ASP A 56 -3.80 19.29 20.91
C ASP A 56 -4.98 18.55 20.21
N TYR A 57 -4.82 18.13 18.95
CA TYR A 57 -5.92 17.48 18.18
C TYR A 57 -5.84 15.95 18.10
N GLY A 58 -5.17 15.29 19.06
CA GLY A 58 -5.14 13.83 19.17
C GLY A 58 -4.24 13.10 18.15
N LEU A 59 -3.30 13.82 17.51
CA LEU A 59 -2.37 13.23 16.54
C LEU A 59 -1.48 12.14 17.16
N ASP A 60 -1.05 12.30 18.42
CA ASP A 60 -0.23 11.28 19.12
C ASP A 60 -0.95 9.92 19.21
N ASP A 61 -2.26 9.94 19.50
CA ASP A 61 -3.12 8.76 19.55
C ASP A 61 -3.26 8.09 18.18
N VAL A 62 -3.26 8.89 17.10
CA VAL A 62 -3.27 8.41 15.72
C VAL A 62 -1.95 7.70 15.45
N LEU A 63 -0.82 8.36 15.73
CA LEU A 63 0.51 7.84 15.45
C LEU A 63 0.84 6.55 16.23
N ASP A 64 0.41 6.41 17.49
CA ASP A 64 0.59 5.13 18.23
C ASP A 64 -0.16 3.96 17.56
N VAL A 65 -1.29 4.22 16.90
CA VAL A 65 -1.99 3.21 16.10
C VAL A 65 -1.23 2.90 14.82
N VAL A 66 -0.64 3.90 14.15
CA VAL A 66 0.12 3.69 12.91
C VAL A 66 1.42 2.92 13.15
N VAL A 67 2.10 3.18 14.27
CA VAL A 67 3.34 2.47 14.63
C VAL A 67 3.07 1.05 15.13
N LYS A 68 1.98 0.84 15.86
CA LYS A 68 1.64 -0.48 16.45
C LYS A 68 0.29 -1.02 15.98
N PRO A 69 0.07 -1.19 14.66
CA PRO A 69 -1.21 -1.68 14.17
C PRO A 69 -1.41 -3.16 14.54
N ASP A 70 -2.66 -3.57 14.66
CA ASP A 70 -3.04 -4.99 14.59
C ASP A 70 -3.03 -5.47 13.12
N LEU A 71 -3.47 -4.59 12.21
CA LEU A 71 -3.58 -4.82 10.76
C LEU A 71 -3.00 -3.61 10.02
N ARG A 72 -2.14 -3.88 9.05
CA ARG A 72 -1.64 -2.90 8.08
C ARG A 72 -2.11 -3.25 6.67
N MET A 73 -2.42 -2.26 5.86
CA MET A 73 -2.65 -2.42 4.42
C MET A 73 -1.83 -1.39 3.65
N ILE A 74 -1.14 -1.80 2.62
CA ILE A 74 -0.31 -0.94 1.79
C ILE A 74 -0.84 -1.05 0.37
N LEU A 75 -1.00 0.08 -0.30
CA LEU A 75 -1.19 0.13 -1.75
C LEU A 75 -0.13 1.06 -2.32
N HIS A 76 0.65 0.55 -3.26
CA HIS A 76 1.57 1.36 -4.04
C HIS A 76 1.38 1.05 -5.51
N ALA A 77 1.10 2.08 -6.28
CA ALA A 77 0.90 1.97 -7.72
C ALA A 77 1.44 3.18 -8.47
N TRP A 78 1.68 3.01 -9.77
CA TRP A 78 2.24 4.02 -10.66
C TRP A 78 1.94 3.72 -12.12
N ASP A 79 2.20 4.68 -13.01
CA ASP A 79 2.20 4.43 -14.45
C ASP A 79 3.55 3.84 -14.88
N PRO A 80 3.60 2.59 -15.36
CA PRO A 80 4.88 1.96 -15.74
C PRO A 80 5.54 2.62 -16.96
N ARG A 81 4.83 3.48 -17.70
CA ARG A 81 5.38 4.25 -18.83
C ARG A 81 6.10 5.51 -18.37
N SER A 82 5.88 5.94 -17.14
CA SER A 82 6.50 7.14 -16.56
C SER A 82 6.84 6.92 -15.08
N PRO A 83 7.68 5.91 -14.76
CA PRO A 83 7.97 5.52 -13.38
C PRO A 83 8.75 6.56 -12.58
N GLU A 84 9.34 7.56 -13.23
CA GLU A 84 10.05 8.68 -12.59
C GLU A 84 9.15 9.91 -12.38
N ASP A 85 7.91 9.88 -12.88
CA ASP A 85 6.96 10.98 -12.68
C ASP A 85 6.24 10.79 -11.33
N PRO A 86 6.54 11.63 -10.31
CA PRO A 86 5.94 11.51 -9.00
C PRO A 86 4.40 11.65 -9.02
N SER A 87 3.83 12.35 -10.00
CA SER A 87 2.39 12.56 -10.10
C SER A 87 1.61 11.29 -10.46
N THR A 88 2.29 10.29 -11.03
CA THR A 88 1.68 9.00 -11.36
C THR A 88 1.63 8.05 -10.17
N HIS A 89 2.42 8.32 -9.12
CA HIS A 89 2.51 7.44 -7.97
C HIS A 89 1.37 7.66 -6.99
N ILE A 90 0.72 6.56 -6.62
CA ILE A 90 -0.26 6.51 -5.54
C ILE A 90 0.34 5.66 -4.43
N ARG A 91 0.53 6.28 -3.26
CA ARG A 91 1.14 5.67 -2.08
C ARG A 91 0.19 5.78 -0.91
N LEU A 92 -0.35 4.66 -0.48
CA LEU A 92 -1.32 4.58 0.61
C LEU A 92 -0.84 3.59 1.68
N HIS A 93 -1.03 3.98 2.93
CA HIS A 93 -0.78 3.13 4.09
C HIS A 93 -2.00 3.19 5.02
N VAL A 94 -2.57 2.03 5.33
CA VAL A 94 -3.64 1.91 6.31
C VAL A 94 -3.08 1.23 7.55
N ALA A 95 -3.38 1.83 8.70
CA ALA A 95 -3.14 1.22 9.99
C ALA A 95 -4.44 1.09 10.77
N ARG A 96 -4.65 -0.10 11.33
CA ARG A 96 -5.80 -0.38 12.20
C ARG A 96 -5.35 -1.02 13.49
N ARG A 97 -5.87 -0.53 14.60
CA ARG A 97 -5.72 -1.13 15.93
C ARG A 97 -7.03 -1.06 16.70
N SER A 98 -7.47 -2.19 17.23
CA SER A 98 -8.76 -2.32 17.91
C SER A 98 -9.94 -1.85 17.03
N GLY A 99 -10.52 -0.67 17.31
CA GLY A 99 -11.63 -0.08 16.55
C GLY A 99 -11.26 1.15 15.72
N ARG A 100 -10.00 1.61 15.77
CA ARG A 100 -9.53 2.80 15.06
C ARG A 100 -8.81 2.40 13.79
N THR A 101 -9.15 3.06 12.68
CA THR A 101 -8.53 2.83 11.36
C THR A 101 -8.15 4.18 10.77
N TYR A 102 -6.92 4.27 10.27
CA TYR A 102 -6.41 5.49 9.65
C TYR A 102 -5.86 5.15 8.27
N LEU A 103 -6.26 5.94 7.28
CA LEU A 103 -5.70 5.93 5.93
C LEU A 103 -4.72 7.09 5.81
N LEU A 104 -3.47 6.76 5.55
CA LEU A 104 -2.40 7.69 5.26
C LEU A 104 -2.14 7.70 3.75
N GLU A 105 -1.95 8.88 3.20
CA GLU A 105 -1.64 9.12 1.80
C GLU A 105 -0.42 10.04 1.70
N GLN A 106 0.52 9.70 0.83
CA GLN A 106 1.62 10.59 0.47
C GLN A 106 1.25 11.36 -0.80
N LEU A 107 1.33 12.69 -0.73
CA LEU A 107 1.14 13.56 -1.88
C LEU A 107 2.39 13.54 -2.78
N PRO A 108 2.24 13.67 -4.11
CA PRO A 108 3.37 13.76 -5.04
C PRO A 108 4.34 14.89 -4.66
N GLY A 109 5.62 14.57 -4.53
CA GLY A 109 6.68 15.57 -4.38
C GLY A 109 7.29 15.98 -5.71
N ARG A 110 8.41 16.71 -5.66
CA ARG A 110 9.17 17.13 -6.86
C ARG A 110 9.78 15.96 -7.63
N THR A 111 10.20 14.90 -6.94
CA THR A 111 10.64 13.62 -7.52
C THR A 111 9.97 12.47 -6.77
N VAL A 112 10.10 11.24 -7.26
CA VAL A 112 9.52 10.04 -6.63
C VAL A 112 10.00 9.78 -5.20
N GLN A 113 11.14 10.35 -4.81
CA GLN A 113 11.71 10.25 -3.46
C GLN A 113 11.28 11.40 -2.54
N HIS A 114 10.84 12.54 -3.10
CA HIS A 114 10.34 13.67 -2.33
C HIS A 114 8.87 13.46 -1.98
N SER A 115 8.46 13.94 -0.82
CA SER A 115 7.05 13.99 -0.41
C SER A 115 6.51 15.39 -0.62
N GLY A 116 5.32 15.51 -1.22
CA GLY A 116 4.54 16.75 -1.25
C GLY A 116 3.78 17.00 0.05
N GLY A 117 3.99 16.16 1.07
CA GLY A 117 3.23 16.14 2.31
C GLY A 117 2.43 14.85 2.46
N PHE A 118 1.75 14.73 3.59
CA PHE A 118 0.99 13.57 3.97
C PHE A 118 -0.39 13.97 4.48
N ILE A 119 -1.38 13.16 4.10
CA ILE A 119 -2.75 13.27 4.60
C ILE A 119 -3.05 12.05 5.43
N ILE A 120 -3.53 12.25 6.66
CA ILE A 120 -4.03 11.18 7.53
C ILE A 120 -5.52 11.36 7.71
N THR A 121 -6.31 10.33 7.44
CA THR A 121 -7.77 10.35 7.54
C THR A 121 -8.24 9.27 8.49
N GLU A 122 -9.01 9.63 9.51
CA GLU A 122 -9.75 8.68 10.34
C GLU A 122 -10.92 8.11 9.53
N THR A 123 -10.96 6.79 9.38
CA THR A 123 -11.91 6.10 8.51
C THR A 123 -12.50 4.87 9.17
N GLY A 124 -13.61 4.39 8.62
CA GLY A 124 -14.23 3.13 9.02
C GLY A 124 -13.46 1.93 8.48
N TYR A 125 -13.28 0.90 9.30
CA TYR A 125 -12.65 -0.36 8.85
C TYR A 125 -13.38 -0.98 7.65
N LEU A 126 -14.71 -0.85 7.58
CA LEU A 126 -15.51 -1.43 6.50
C LEU A 126 -15.45 -0.61 5.20
N THR A 127 -15.02 0.64 5.25
CA THR A 127 -15.03 1.57 4.10
C THR A 127 -13.62 1.88 3.58
N VAL A 128 -12.57 1.51 4.33
CA VAL A 128 -11.20 1.89 3.98
C VAL A 128 -10.72 1.27 2.67
N ALA A 129 -11.14 0.04 2.34
CA ALA A 129 -10.80 -0.58 1.06
C ALA A 129 -11.40 0.21 -0.11
N ASP A 130 -12.67 0.62 -0.01
CA ASP A 130 -13.31 1.45 -1.02
C ASP A 130 -12.59 2.80 -1.16
N GLN A 131 -12.22 3.43 -0.04
CA GLN A 131 -11.47 4.69 -0.05
C GLN A 131 -10.08 4.53 -0.69
N MET A 132 -9.39 3.41 -0.46
CA MET A 132 -8.11 3.13 -1.13
C MET A 132 -8.30 3.00 -2.65
N VAL A 133 -9.32 2.28 -3.10
CA VAL A 133 -9.60 2.07 -4.53
C VAL A 133 -10.07 3.35 -5.21
N GLN A 134 -10.81 4.22 -4.51
CA GLN A 134 -11.25 5.52 -5.03
C GLN A 134 -10.08 6.48 -5.33
N ARG A 135 -8.89 6.27 -4.76
CA ARG A 135 -7.69 7.04 -5.12
C ARG A 135 -7.06 6.57 -6.43
N LEU A 136 -7.44 5.41 -6.94
CA LEU A 136 -7.00 4.93 -8.24
C LEU A 136 -7.83 5.51 -9.37
N PRO A 137 -7.28 5.63 -10.59
CA PRO A 137 -8.07 5.89 -11.78
C PRO A 137 -9.22 4.88 -11.90
N ALA A 138 -10.43 5.37 -12.18
CA ALA A 138 -11.58 4.50 -12.40
C ALA A 138 -11.37 3.67 -13.68
N ARG A 139 -11.55 2.36 -13.57
CA ARG A 139 -11.46 1.40 -14.68
C ARG A 139 -12.50 0.31 -14.53
N GLU A 140 -13.02 -0.16 -15.66
CA GLU A 140 -13.76 -1.41 -15.72
C GLU A 140 -12.81 -2.60 -15.49
N GLY A 141 -13.38 -3.72 -15.07
CA GLY A 141 -12.62 -4.97 -14.98
C GLY A 141 -12.23 -5.46 -16.37
N GLY A 142 -11.04 -6.04 -16.48
CA GLY A 142 -10.59 -6.70 -17.69
C GLY A 142 -11.58 -7.77 -18.17
N ARG A 143 -11.69 -7.93 -19.50
CA ARG A 143 -12.77 -8.74 -20.10
C ARG A 143 -12.43 -10.22 -20.20
N LEU A 144 -11.16 -10.57 -20.01
CA LEU A 144 -10.71 -11.94 -20.12
C LEU A 144 -11.13 -12.72 -18.86
N SER A 145 -11.55 -13.96 -19.07
CA SER A 145 -11.70 -14.94 -17.99
C SER A 145 -10.39 -15.14 -17.25
N GLU A 146 -10.41 -15.67 -16.04
CA GLU A 146 -9.21 -15.99 -15.25
C GLU A 146 -8.07 -16.59 -16.12
N ILE A 147 -6.91 -15.93 -16.11
CA ILE A 147 -5.75 -16.29 -16.93
C ILE A 147 -4.61 -16.75 -16.01
N PRO A 148 -4.08 -17.98 -16.17
CA PRO A 148 -2.88 -18.39 -15.47
C PRO A 148 -1.68 -17.60 -16.01
N LEU A 149 -0.93 -16.96 -15.11
CA LEU A 149 0.37 -16.37 -15.35
C LEU A 149 1.47 -17.37 -14.99
N SER A 150 2.57 -17.34 -15.73
CA SER A 150 3.73 -18.12 -15.33
C SER A 150 4.35 -17.54 -14.06
N SER A 151 4.90 -18.39 -13.18
CA SER A 151 5.65 -17.95 -12.00
C SER A 151 6.92 -17.17 -12.34
N ARG A 152 7.35 -17.15 -13.61
CA ARG A 152 8.50 -16.35 -14.07
C ARG A 152 8.11 -14.97 -14.58
N ASP A 153 6.86 -14.79 -15.01
CA ASP A 153 6.39 -13.58 -15.69
C ASP A 153 5.46 -12.75 -14.80
N SER A 154 5.06 -13.28 -13.64
CA SER A 154 4.28 -12.53 -12.66
C SER A 154 5.04 -11.26 -12.21
N PRO A 155 4.42 -10.06 -12.25
CA PRO A 155 5.06 -8.84 -11.77
C PRO A 155 5.58 -9.07 -10.33
N GLY A 156 6.89 -8.90 -10.11
CA GLY A 156 7.48 -8.96 -8.76
C GLY A 156 7.75 -10.34 -8.15
N ASP A 157 7.76 -11.44 -8.92
CA ASP A 157 8.16 -12.75 -8.37
C ASP A 157 9.68 -13.01 -8.52
N ASP A 158 10.42 -12.89 -7.41
CA ASP A 158 11.82 -13.35 -7.28
C ASP A 158 11.90 -14.77 -6.65
N ARG A 159 10.76 -15.46 -6.49
CA ARG A 159 10.67 -16.80 -5.86
C ARG A 159 10.28 -17.87 -6.87
N ARG A 160 11.30 -18.39 -7.56
CA ARG A 160 11.26 -19.60 -8.40
C ARG A 160 10.54 -20.78 -7.72
N ARG A 161 9.28 -21.01 -8.08
CA ARG A 161 8.62 -22.32 -7.90
C ARG A 161 8.51 -23.02 -9.24
N VAL A 162 9.10 -24.22 -9.31
CA VAL A 162 9.02 -25.15 -10.43
C VAL A 162 7.72 -25.94 -10.26
N LEU A 163 6.78 -25.78 -11.19
CA LEU A 163 5.61 -26.65 -11.30
C LEU A 163 5.74 -27.54 -12.54
N VAL A 164 5.37 -28.81 -12.38
CA VAL A 164 5.32 -29.83 -13.42
C VAL A 164 4.12 -29.53 -14.32
N ARG A 165 4.30 -29.70 -15.64
CA ARG A 165 3.52 -29.07 -16.73
C ARG A 165 2.57 -30.07 -17.39
N GLU A 166 1.31 -29.70 -17.64
CA GLU A 166 0.38 -30.43 -18.52
C GLU A 166 0.14 -29.68 -19.84
N GLU A 167 -0.20 -30.39 -20.93
CA GLU A 167 -0.30 -29.84 -22.30
C GLU A 167 -1.32 -28.70 -22.49
N ASN A 168 -2.37 -28.62 -21.65
CA ASN A 168 -3.34 -27.53 -21.68
C ASN A 168 -2.84 -26.23 -21.02
N ASP A 169 -1.79 -26.31 -20.19
CA ASP A 169 -1.17 -25.14 -19.55
C ASP A 169 -0.52 -24.23 -20.61
N ASP A 170 -0.09 -24.78 -21.75
CA ASP A 170 0.67 -24.06 -22.78
C ASP A 170 -0.15 -23.01 -23.56
N VAL A 171 -1.48 -23.15 -23.61
CA VAL A 171 -2.35 -22.12 -24.21
C VAL A 171 -2.67 -21.02 -23.19
N GLY A 172 -2.97 -21.39 -21.95
CA GLY A 172 -3.26 -20.46 -20.86
C GLY A 172 -2.05 -19.58 -20.52
N LEU A 173 -0.88 -20.19 -20.35
CA LEU A 173 0.36 -19.48 -20.04
C LEU A 173 0.80 -18.54 -21.17
N ARG A 174 0.56 -18.92 -22.43
CA ARG A 174 0.82 -18.04 -23.58
C ARG A 174 -0.07 -16.80 -23.56
N ARG A 175 -1.37 -16.97 -23.28
CA ARG A 175 -2.30 -15.85 -23.08
C ARG A 175 -1.89 -14.97 -21.89
N GLY A 176 -1.37 -15.56 -20.82
CA GLY A 176 -0.81 -14.83 -19.69
C GLY A 176 0.41 -14.00 -20.07
N ALA A 177 1.35 -14.57 -20.82
CA ALA A 177 2.51 -13.86 -21.33
C ALA A 177 2.10 -12.73 -22.31
N GLU A 178 1.13 -12.99 -23.20
CA GLU A 178 0.56 -12.00 -24.11
C GLU A 178 -0.09 -10.84 -23.33
N LEU A 179 -0.88 -11.15 -22.29
CA LEU A 179 -1.52 -10.16 -21.42
C LEU A 179 -0.49 -9.21 -20.79
N LEU A 180 0.59 -9.77 -20.25
CA LEU A 180 1.64 -9.00 -19.57
C LEU A 180 2.49 -8.15 -20.53
N GLN A 181 2.49 -8.48 -21.83
CA GLN A 181 3.14 -7.68 -22.87
C GLN A 181 2.25 -6.56 -23.40
N LEU A 182 0.95 -6.55 -23.08
CA LEU A 182 0.08 -5.46 -23.49
C LEU A 182 0.48 -4.17 -22.79
N PRO A 183 0.33 -3.00 -23.45
CA PRO A 183 0.62 -1.72 -22.82
C PRO A 183 -0.23 -1.52 -21.55
N HIS A 184 0.44 -1.28 -20.42
CA HIS A 184 -0.20 -0.97 -19.15
C HIS A 184 -0.24 0.55 -18.94
N SER A 185 -1.36 1.08 -18.43
CA SER A 185 -1.44 2.48 -17.96
C SER A 185 -1.25 2.63 -16.46
N PHE A 186 -1.17 1.51 -15.75
CA PHE A 186 -1.13 1.45 -14.30
C PHE A 186 -0.59 0.09 -13.87
N THR A 187 0.28 0.06 -12.88
CA THR A 187 0.72 -1.16 -12.21
C THR A 187 0.94 -0.86 -10.73
N GLY A 188 0.75 -1.85 -9.88
CA GLY A 188 0.98 -1.70 -8.45
C GLY A 188 0.74 -2.98 -7.70
N TYR A 189 0.91 -2.89 -6.39
CA TYR A 189 0.67 -4.00 -5.48
C TYR A 189 -0.13 -3.55 -4.28
N VAL A 190 -0.83 -4.52 -3.69
CA VAL A 190 -1.43 -4.40 -2.37
C VAL A 190 -0.77 -5.40 -1.45
N GLU A 191 -0.38 -4.95 -0.26
CA GLU A 191 0.02 -5.83 0.83
C GLU A 191 -0.97 -5.66 1.99
N VAL A 192 -1.50 -6.76 2.51
CA VAL A 192 -2.33 -6.78 3.72
C VAL A 192 -1.64 -7.67 4.74
N GLY A 193 -1.29 -7.13 5.88
CA GLY A 193 -0.43 -7.81 6.84
C GLY A 193 -0.86 -7.60 8.28
N GLN A 194 -0.57 -8.58 9.12
CA GLN A 194 -0.55 -8.42 10.56
C GLN A 194 0.53 -7.39 10.93
N GLY A 195 0.18 -6.46 11.82
CA GLY A 195 1.14 -5.49 12.35
C GLY A 195 2.08 -6.08 13.40
N VAL A 196 2.29 -5.37 14.51
CA VAL A 196 3.26 -5.79 15.54
C VAL A 196 2.68 -6.92 16.40
N THR A 197 3.45 -8.00 16.60
CA THR A 197 3.05 -9.18 17.37
C THR A 197 3.66 -9.16 18.78
N PRO A 198 2.91 -9.57 19.84
CA PRO A 198 3.49 -9.78 21.17
C PRO A 198 4.58 -10.88 21.20
N LEU A 199 4.49 -11.87 20.29
CA LEU A 199 5.41 -13.02 20.20
C LEU A 199 6.64 -12.79 19.32
N GLY A 200 6.93 -11.55 18.94
CA GLY A 200 8.05 -11.23 18.06
C GLY A 200 7.88 -11.74 16.61
N PRO A 201 8.89 -11.53 15.74
CA PRO A 201 8.77 -11.58 14.28
C PRO A 201 8.58 -12.99 13.66
N ARG A 202 8.37 -14.04 14.45
CA ARG A 202 8.49 -15.42 13.95
C ARG A 202 7.37 -15.87 13.01
N TYR A 203 6.15 -15.34 13.11
CA TYR A 203 5.03 -15.70 12.22
C TYR A 203 4.02 -14.55 12.03
N ARG A 204 4.30 -13.64 11.09
CA ARG A 204 3.32 -12.63 10.66
C ARG A 204 2.54 -13.16 9.46
N VAL A 205 1.22 -13.08 9.53
CA VAL A 205 0.38 -13.40 8.37
C VAL A 205 0.29 -12.18 7.46
N TRP A 206 0.64 -12.37 6.20
CA TRP A 206 0.46 -11.36 5.16
C TRP A 206 -0.19 -11.97 3.91
N ARG A 207 -0.72 -11.10 3.06
CA ARG A 207 -1.22 -11.36 1.71
C ARG A 207 -0.70 -10.25 0.81
N THR A 208 -0.22 -10.63 -0.36
CA THR A 208 0.23 -9.68 -1.38
C THR A 208 -0.36 -10.07 -2.71
N PHE A 209 -0.87 -9.11 -3.46
CA PHE A 209 -1.35 -9.32 -4.82
C PHE A 209 -1.03 -8.10 -5.67
N TRP A 210 -0.90 -8.33 -6.98
CA TRP A 210 -0.62 -7.27 -7.94
C TRP A 210 -1.89 -6.77 -8.60
N VAL A 211 -1.85 -5.55 -9.10
CA VAL A 211 -2.90 -4.94 -9.90
C VAL A 211 -2.25 -4.24 -11.08
N PHE A 212 -2.86 -4.34 -12.25
CA PHE A 212 -2.45 -3.56 -13.42
C PHE A 212 -3.65 -3.26 -14.31
N ASP A 213 -3.59 -2.14 -15.03
CA ASP A 213 -4.62 -1.73 -15.98
C ASP A 213 -4.08 -1.86 -17.41
N VAL A 214 -4.72 -2.70 -18.21
CA VAL A 214 -4.38 -2.92 -19.62
C VAL A 214 -5.10 -1.88 -20.49
N ILE A 215 -4.34 -1.15 -21.30
CA ILE A 215 -4.89 -0.13 -22.19
C ILE A 215 -5.81 -0.79 -23.22
N GLY A 216 -7.07 -0.32 -23.25
CA GLY A 216 -8.10 -0.82 -24.18
C GLY A 216 -8.89 -2.01 -23.66
N ASP A 217 -8.53 -2.60 -22.52
CA ASP A 217 -9.27 -3.73 -21.95
C ASP A 217 -9.85 -3.43 -20.57
N GLY A 218 -9.02 -3.31 -19.53
CA GLY A 218 -9.49 -3.06 -18.17
C GLY A 218 -8.46 -3.42 -17.09
N ARG A 219 -8.91 -3.39 -15.84
CA ARG A 219 -8.11 -3.71 -14.65
C ARG A 219 -8.08 -5.21 -14.37
N TYR A 220 -6.89 -5.71 -14.06
CA TYR A 220 -6.65 -7.07 -13.61
C TYR A 220 -6.03 -7.09 -12.22
N VAL A 221 -6.38 -8.09 -11.42
CA VAL A 221 -5.73 -8.41 -10.16
C VAL A 221 -5.05 -9.77 -10.30
N VAL A 222 -3.78 -9.85 -9.90
CA VAL A 222 -3.01 -11.09 -9.91
C VAL A 222 -2.99 -11.68 -8.51
N SER A 223 -3.57 -12.87 -8.38
CA SER A 223 -3.56 -13.61 -7.13
C SER A 223 -2.15 -14.12 -6.78
N PRO A 224 -1.86 -14.40 -5.49
CA PRO A 224 -0.60 -15.03 -5.09
C PRO A 224 -0.31 -16.36 -5.80
N GLU A 225 -1.36 -17.05 -6.25
CA GLU A 225 -1.29 -18.32 -6.97
C GLU A 225 -0.94 -18.13 -8.46
N GLY A 226 -0.80 -16.89 -8.92
CA GLY A 226 -0.40 -16.55 -10.28
C GLY A 226 -1.57 -16.43 -11.26
N PHE A 227 -2.79 -16.16 -10.82
CA PHE A 227 -3.93 -15.98 -11.73
C PHE A 227 -4.30 -14.51 -11.88
N ALA A 228 -4.39 -14.02 -13.11
CA ALA A 228 -4.91 -12.70 -13.43
C ALA A 228 -6.42 -12.77 -13.67
N THR A 229 -7.18 -11.97 -12.92
CA THR A 229 -8.65 -11.91 -13.03
C THR A 229 -9.11 -10.47 -13.19
N GLY A 230 -10.00 -10.22 -14.15
CA GLY A 230 -10.59 -8.91 -14.39
C GLY A 230 -11.39 -8.39 -13.18
N ALA A 231 -11.03 -7.20 -12.69
CA ALA A 231 -11.60 -6.62 -11.47
C ALA A 231 -11.89 -5.12 -11.67
N ASP A 232 -13.17 -4.75 -11.65
CA ASP A 232 -13.56 -3.34 -11.50
C ASP A 232 -13.23 -2.83 -10.09
N SER A 233 -13.54 -1.55 -9.81
CA SER A 233 -13.31 -0.95 -8.50
C SER A 233 -13.95 -1.73 -7.34
N GLN A 234 -15.17 -2.25 -7.51
CA GLN A 234 -15.86 -2.99 -6.45
C GLN A 234 -15.17 -4.33 -6.20
N LYS A 235 -14.91 -5.11 -7.25
CA LYS A 235 -14.20 -6.39 -7.15
C LYS A 235 -12.80 -6.21 -6.55
N PHE A 236 -12.12 -5.11 -6.86
CA PHE A 236 -10.82 -4.82 -6.28
C PHE A 236 -10.91 -4.49 -4.78
N ALA A 237 -11.88 -3.66 -4.37
CA ALA A 237 -12.13 -3.39 -2.96
C ALA A 237 -12.52 -4.66 -2.19
N ASP A 238 -13.37 -5.51 -2.77
CA ASP A 238 -13.76 -6.81 -2.21
C ASP A 238 -12.54 -7.72 -2.01
N ARG A 239 -11.58 -7.71 -2.95
CA ARG A 239 -10.34 -8.48 -2.83
C ARG A 239 -9.47 -7.99 -1.67
N ILE A 240 -9.35 -6.68 -1.48
CA ILE A 240 -8.63 -6.09 -0.33
C ILE A 240 -9.33 -6.49 0.98
N ASN A 241 -10.66 -6.36 1.03
CA ASN A 241 -11.46 -6.75 2.20
C ASN A 241 -11.32 -8.24 2.53
N HIS A 242 -11.32 -9.11 1.52
CA HIS A 242 -11.12 -10.54 1.70
C HIS A 242 -9.73 -10.84 2.31
N ALA A 243 -8.67 -10.24 1.76
CA ALA A 243 -7.32 -10.39 2.29
C ALA A 243 -7.21 -9.89 3.74
N ALA A 244 -7.87 -8.77 4.08
CA ALA A 244 -7.94 -8.26 5.45
C ALA A 244 -8.67 -9.22 6.39
N ALA A 245 -9.79 -9.80 5.95
CA ALA A 245 -10.55 -10.77 6.73
C ALA A 245 -9.73 -12.03 7.04
N GLU A 246 -8.98 -12.55 6.06
CA GLU A 246 -8.09 -13.70 6.24
C GLU A 246 -7.00 -13.41 7.30
N VAL A 247 -6.35 -12.24 7.22
CA VAL A 247 -5.32 -11.84 8.18
C VAL A 247 -5.92 -11.69 9.58
N ILE A 248 -7.09 -11.05 9.72
CA ILE A 248 -7.79 -10.92 11.01
C ILE A 248 -8.17 -12.28 11.59
N ALA A 249 -8.67 -13.20 10.76
CA ALA A 249 -9.00 -14.55 11.20
C ALA A 249 -7.76 -15.27 11.75
N ALA A 250 -6.62 -15.13 11.07
CA ALA A 250 -5.36 -15.69 11.54
C ALA A 250 -4.84 -15.04 12.84
N ILE A 251 -4.98 -13.72 12.99
CA ILE A 251 -4.65 -13.01 14.25
C ILE A 251 -5.49 -13.56 15.41
N LYS A 252 -6.81 -13.75 15.19
CA LYS A 252 -7.72 -14.28 16.21
C LYS A 252 -7.34 -15.71 16.60
N GLU A 253 -6.99 -16.55 15.63
CA GLU A 253 -6.58 -17.94 15.89
C GLU A 253 -5.27 -18.01 16.66
N GLN A 254 -4.27 -17.19 16.32
CA GLN A 254 -3.02 -17.10 17.06
C GLN A 254 -3.26 -16.69 18.53
N ARG A 255 -4.15 -15.72 18.77
CA ARG A 255 -4.50 -15.27 20.13
C ARG A 255 -5.20 -16.34 20.98
N ARG A 256 -5.95 -17.26 20.36
CA ARG A 256 -6.62 -18.38 21.07
C ARG A 256 -5.67 -19.48 21.51
N ARG A 257 -4.50 -19.60 20.87
CA ARG A 257 -3.49 -20.62 21.16
C ARG A 257 -2.48 -20.20 22.24
N LEU A 258 -2.62 -18.98 22.77
CA LEU A 258 -1.84 -18.41 23.88
C LEU A 258 -2.64 -18.47 25.17
#